data_AF-A0A0N0U8Z9-F1
#
_entry.id   AF-A0A0N0U8Z9-F1
#
_cell.length_a   1.000
_cell.length_b   1.000
_cell.length_c   1.000
_cell.angle_alpha   90.00
_cell.angle_beta   90.00
_cell.angle_gamma   90.00
#
_symmetry.space_group_name_H-M   'P 1'
#
loop_
_entity.id
_entity.type
_entity.pdbx_description
1 polymer ?
#
loop_
_entity_poly.entity_id
_entity_poly.type
_entity_poly.pdbx_seq_one_letter_code
_entity_poly.pdbx_strand_id
1 'polypeptide(L)'
;MSTPAGFQFSGRTLVIFGVVSFIIAGLLLFVAPDTGTQVLVTEVDESDISPDEEVLRYSNLSEEGQELFDQGLRADEFIRVNQSPPDFEYPTGDTSATALVEKNGTVYSIITASRCKTCGFVDTLGIGAGLAGIILLLRGVSRLMHGETDVTED
;
A
#
# COMPACT_ATOMS: atom_id res chain seq x y z
N MET A 1 40.91 23.28 12.94
CA MET A 1 39.91 22.46 12.23
C MET A 1 38.57 22.78 12.88
N SER A 2 37.82 23.72 12.28
CA SER A 2 36.62 24.28 12.89
C SER A 2 35.46 23.32 12.68
N THR A 3 34.91 22.77 13.76
CA THR A 3 33.70 21.95 13.75
C THR A 3 32.56 22.80 13.20
N PRO A 4 31.74 22.31 12.24
CA PRO A 4 30.66 23.11 11.70
C PRO A 4 29.70 23.48 12.83
N ALA A 5 29.33 24.77 12.91
CA ALA A 5 28.31 25.26 13.82
C ALA A 5 26.99 24.58 13.46
N GLY A 6 26.67 23.49 14.16
CA GLY A 6 25.37 22.85 14.05
C GLY A 6 24.30 23.83 14.54
N PHE A 7 23.32 24.14 13.70
CA PHE A 7 22.15 24.93 14.08
C PHE A 7 21.59 24.42 15.42
N GLN A 8 21.71 25.22 16.48
CA GLN A 8 21.13 24.89 17.78
C GLN A 8 19.68 25.36 17.78
N PHE A 9 18.75 24.43 17.53
CA PHE A 9 17.32 24.71 17.63
C PHE A 9 16.89 24.81 19.09
N SER A 10 16.03 25.79 19.42
CA SER A 10 15.44 25.87 20.75
C SER A 10 14.59 24.64 21.06
N GLY A 11 14.46 24.26 22.32
CA GLY A 11 13.62 23.17 22.79
C GLY A 11 12.16 23.33 22.38
N ARG A 12 11.64 24.57 22.36
CA ARG A 12 10.33 24.90 21.78
C ARG A 12 10.25 24.56 20.30
N THR A 13 11.27 24.93 19.53
CA THR A 13 11.35 24.62 18.09
C THR A 13 11.41 23.11 17.85
N LEU A 14 12.16 22.37 18.68
CA LEU A 14 12.22 20.90 18.61
C LEU A 14 10.86 20.26 18.93
N VAL A 15 10.13 20.78 19.92
CA VAL A 15 8.77 20.30 20.24
C VAL A 15 7.82 20.54 19.07
N ILE A 16 7.85 21.72 18.46
CA ILE A 16 7.01 22.03 17.28
C ILE A 16 7.31 21.06 16.13
N PHE A 17 8.57 20.82 15.81
CA PHE A 17 8.94 19.85 14.77
C PHE A 17 8.55 18.41 15.13
N GLY A 18 8.59 18.06 16.40
CA GLY A 18 8.10 16.79 16.91
C GLY A 18 6.61 16.59 16.66
N VAL A 19 5.79 17.59 17.00
CA VAL A 19 4.33 17.57 16.78
C VAL A 19 3.99 17.54 15.29
N VAL A 20 4.65 18.36 14.47
CA VAL A 20 4.42 18.38 13.01
C VAL A 20 4.76 17.03 12.38
N SER A 21 5.88 16.42 12.78
CA SER A 21 6.26 15.07 12.32
C SER A 21 5.21 14.02 12.69
N PHE A 22 4.60 14.12 13.88
CA PHE A 22 3.51 13.25 14.30
C PHE A 22 2.24 13.43 13.46
N ILE A 23 1.87 14.67 13.13
CA ILE A 23 0.73 14.95 12.25
C ILE A 23 0.97 14.36 10.86
N ILE A 24 2.17 14.55 10.30
CA ILE A 24 2.54 13.98 8.99
C ILE A 24 2.55 12.45 9.04
N ALA A 25 3.12 11.84 10.08
CA ALA A 25 3.09 10.39 10.28
C ALA A 25 1.65 9.86 10.36
N GLY A 26 0.79 10.54 11.13
CA GLY A 26 -0.63 10.23 11.22
C GLY A 26 -1.32 10.30 9.86
N LEU A 27 -1.11 11.38 9.09
CA LEU A 27 -1.69 11.52 7.75
C LEU A 27 -1.22 10.43 6.78
N LEU A 28 0.07 10.08 6.81
CA LEU A 28 0.63 9.02 5.96
C LEU A 28 0.05 7.64 6.33
N LEU A 29 -0.15 7.35 7.62
CA LEU A 29 -0.71 6.09 8.08
C LEU A 29 -2.25 6.01 7.98
N PHE A 30 -2.94 7.15 7.98
CA PHE A 30 -4.42 7.21 7.92
C PHE A 30 -4.96 7.19 6.49
N VAL A 31 -4.15 7.56 5.50
CA VAL A 31 -4.43 7.22 4.09
C VAL A 31 -4.16 5.72 3.96
N ALA A 32 -5.15 4.91 4.35
CA ALA A 32 -5.12 3.47 4.19
C ALA A 32 -4.72 3.19 2.74
N PRO A 33 -3.56 2.56 2.51
CA PRO A 33 -3.23 2.15 1.17
C PRO A 33 -4.34 1.22 0.70
N ASP A 34 -4.80 1.44 -0.51
CA ASP A 34 -5.88 0.67 -1.09
C ASP A 34 -5.33 -0.74 -1.39
N THR A 35 -5.34 -1.62 -0.38
CA THR A 35 -4.62 -2.90 -0.38
C THR A 35 -5.35 -4.03 -1.08
N GLY A 36 -6.60 -3.80 -1.49
CA GLY A 36 -7.40 -4.81 -2.20
C GLY A 36 -6.85 -5.09 -3.59
N THR A 37 -6.71 -6.38 -3.93
CA THR A 37 -6.40 -6.81 -5.30
C THR A 37 -7.59 -6.48 -6.19
N GLN A 38 -7.31 -5.87 -7.34
CA GLN A 38 -8.31 -5.62 -8.37
C GLN A 38 -8.46 -6.88 -9.21
N VAL A 39 -9.69 -7.29 -9.47
CA VAL A 39 -10.01 -8.41 -10.36
C VAL A 39 -11.01 -7.93 -11.39
N LEU A 40 -10.66 -8.13 -12.66
CA LEU A 40 -11.51 -7.87 -13.81
C LEU A 40 -11.76 -9.19 -14.53
N VAL A 41 -13.02 -9.47 -14.87
CA VAL A 41 -13.39 -10.65 -15.65
C VAL A 41 -14.02 -10.18 -16.95
N THR A 42 -13.49 -10.64 -18.07
CA THR A 42 -13.93 -10.22 -19.42
C THR A 42 -14.06 -11.43 -20.32
N GLU A 43 -15.07 -11.44 -21.18
CA GLU A 43 -15.18 -12.45 -22.22
C GLU A 43 -14.07 -12.27 -23.26
N VAL A 44 -13.49 -13.38 -23.73
CA VAL A 44 -12.43 -13.39 -24.75
C VAL A 44 -12.90 -14.20 -25.95
N ASP A 45 -12.60 -13.70 -27.14
CA ASP A 45 -12.84 -14.44 -28.38
C ASP A 45 -11.85 -15.61 -28.47
N GLU A 46 -12.36 -16.82 -28.74
CA GLU A 46 -11.54 -18.03 -28.84
C GLU A 46 -10.46 -17.92 -29.93
N SER A 47 -10.66 -17.07 -30.93
CA SER A 47 -9.68 -16.83 -31.99
C SER A 47 -8.45 -16.02 -31.53
N ASP A 48 -8.56 -15.30 -30.41
CA ASP A 48 -7.47 -14.52 -29.81
C ASP A 48 -6.65 -15.33 -28.80
N ILE A 49 -7.06 -16.58 -28.51
CA ILE A 49 -6.40 -17.46 -27.54
C ILE A 49 -5.29 -18.25 -28.24
N SER A 50 -4.08 -18.21 -27.69
CA SER A 50 -2.98 -19.02 -28.20
C SER A 50 -3.22 -20.50 -27.88
N PRO A 51 -2.92 -21.44 -28.80
CA PRO A 51 -3.10 -22.88 -28.53
C PRO A 51 -2.22 -23.41 -27.39
N ASP A 52 -1.20 -22.66 -26.98
CA ASP A 52 -0.29 -23.00 -25.88
C ASP A 52 -0.74 -22.42 -24.53
N GLU A 53 -1.79 -21.59 -24.49
CA GLU A 53 -2.30 -21.02 -23.24
C GLU A 53 -3.11 -22.03 -22.43
N GLU A 54 -2.87 -22.04 -21.11
CA GLU A 54 -3.63 -22.88 -20.19
C GLU A 54 -5.00 -22.26 -19.92
N VAL A 55 -6.06 -22.99 -20.30
CA VAL A 55 -7.44 -22.62 -20.03
C VAL A 55 -7.97 -23.47 -18.87
N LEU A 56 -8.20 -22.82 -17.72
CA LEU A 56 -8.76 -23.46 -16.54
C LEU A 56 -10.25 -23.72 -16.73
N ARG A 57 -10.75 -24.84 -16.21
CA ARG A 57 -12.19 -25.11 -16.21
C ARG A 57 -12.82 -24.52 -14.95
N TYR A 58 -13.92 -23.79 -15.11
CA TYR A 58 -14.66 -23.22 -13.96
C TYR A 58 -15.00 -24.27 -12.89
N SER A 59 -15.35 -25.49 -13.29
CA SER A 59 -15.68 -26.59 -12.36
C SER A 59 -14.51 -27.08 -11.50
N ASN A 60 -13.27 -26.76 -11.91
CA ASN A 60 -12.06 -27.16 -11.20
C ASN A 60 -11.54 -26.08 -10.25
N LEU A 61 -12.15 -24.88 -10.29
CA LEU A 61 -11.84 -23.80 -9.35
C LEU A 61 -12.35 -24.15 -7.96
N SER A 62 -11.63 -23.70 -6.94
CA SER A 62 -12.11 -23.72 -5.56
C SER A 62 -13.44 -22.97 -5.41
N GLU A 63 -14.17 -23.22 -4.32
CA GLU A 63 -15.44 -22.53 -4.03
C GLU A 63 -15.24 -21.00 -3.97
N GLU A 64 -14.14 -20.54 -3.36
CA GLU A 64 -13.79 -19.12 -3.28
C GLU A 64 -13.41 -18.56 -4.66
N GLY A 65 -12.70 -19.33 -5.50
CA GLY A 65 -12.35 -18.95 -6.86
C GLY A 65 -13.57 -18.81 -7.77
N GLN A 66 -14.55 -19.71 -7.62
CA GLN A 66 -15.83 -19.64 -8.31
C GLN A 66 -16.64 -18.41 -7.89
N GLU A 67 -16.70 -18.13 -6.59
CA GLU A 67 -17.39 -16.96 -6.07
C GLU A 67 -16.76 -15.65 -6.59
N LEU A 68 -15.43 -15.55 -6.56
CA LEU A 68 -14.69 -14.41 -7.07
C LEU A 68 -14.95 -14.20 -8.56
N PHE A 69 -14.92 -15.27 -9.35
CA PHE A 69 -15.21 -15.21 -10.78
C PHE A 69 -16.64 -14.74 -11.05
N ASP A 70 -17.60 -15.30 -10.32
CA ASP A 70 -19.01 -14.94 -10.44
C ASP A 70 -19.31 -13.50 -10.01
N GLN A 71 -18.62 -13.01 -8.98
CA GLN A 71 -18.69 -11.59 -8.60
C GLN A 71 -18.07 -10.70 -9.70
N GLY A 72 -16.93 -11.10 -10.26
CA GLY A 72 -16.27 -10.39 -11.34
C GLY A 72 -17.12 -10.29 -12.61
N LEU A 73 -17.80 -11.38 -13.00
CA LEU A 73 -18.72 -11.39 -14.14
C LEU A 73 -19.93 -10.46 -13.99
N ARG A 74 -20.35 -10.20 -12.75
CA ARG A 74 -21.49 -9.31 -12.46
C ARG A 74 -21.07 -7.86 -12.29
N ALA A 75 -19.78 -7.58 -12.19
CA ALA A 75 -19.27 -6.23 -12.03
C ALA A 75 -19.16 -5.53 -13.39
N ASP A 76 -19.55 -4.26 -13.44
CA ASP A 76 -19.42 -3.44 -14.66
C ASP A 76 -17.97 -3.06 -14.97
N GLU A 77 -17.08 -3.12 -13.96
CA GLU A 77 -15.65 -2.85 -14.08
C GLU A 77 -14.86 -3.92 -13.32
N PHE A 78 -14.14 -3.55 -12.25
CA PHE A 78 -13.36 -4.47 -11.43
C PHE A 78 -13.97 -4.62 -10.04
N ILE A 79 -13.81 -5.80 -9.45
CA ILE A 79 -14.06 -6.01 -8.03
C ILE A 79 -12.77 -5.84 -7.24
N ARG A 80 -12.91 -5.51 -5.95
CA ARG A 80 -11.78 -5.45 -5.01
C ARG A 80 -11.93 -6.57 -4.01
N VAL A 81 -10.91 -7.40 -3.91
CA VAL A 81 -10.86 -8.51 -2.97
C VAL A 81 -9.67 -8.37 -2.03
N ASN A 82 -9.90 -8.60 -0.74
CA ASN A 82 -8.85 -8.60 0.29
C ASN A 82 -8.29 -10.01 0.54
N GLN A 83 -8.96 -11.03 0.01
CA GLN A 83 -8.55 -12.42 0.04
C GLN A 83 -8.36 -12.88 -1.40
N SER A 84 -7.26 -13.58 -1.63
CA SER A 84 -6.85 -14.07 -2.95
C SER A 84 -7.03 -15.59 -2.98
N PRO A 85 -8.12 -16.11 -3.58
CA PRO A 85 -8.31 -17.54 -3.80
C PRO A 85 -7.09 -18.17 -4.48
N PRO A 86 -6.68 -19.40 -4.12
CA PRO A 86 -5.41 -19.98 -4.58
C PRO A 86 -5.36 -20.31 -6.08
N ASP A 87 -6.50 -20.25 -6.79
CA ASP A 87 -6.64 -20.68 -8.19
C ASP A 87 -6.01 -19.72 -9.20
N PHE A 88 -5.71 -18.47 -8.80
CA PHE A 88 -5.20 -17.44 -9.70
C PHE A 88 -3.82 -16.95 -9.24
N GLU A 89 -3.03 -16.43 -10.16
CA GLU A 89 -1.80 -15.74 -9.80
C GLU A 89 -2.13 -14.33 -9.29
N TYR A 90 -1.50 -13.91 -8.19
CA TYR A 90 -1.67 -12.58 -7.61
C TYR A 90 -0.32 -11.90 -7.59
N PRO A 91 -0.02 -11.09 -8.61
CA PRO A 91 1.27 -10.44 -8.71
C PRO A 91 1.46 -9.49 -7.53
N THR A 92 2.72 -9.32 -7.10
CA THR A 92 3.09 -8.33 -6.09
C THR A 92 3.73 -7.11 -6.77
N GLY A 93 3.36 -5.90 -6.36
CA GLY A 93 3.84 -4.66 -6.96
C GLY A 93 2.91 -4.11 -8.06
N ASP A 94 3.43 -3.30 -8.98
CA ASP A 94 2.64 -2.68 -10.07
C ASP A 94 2.61 -3.58 -11.31
N THR A 95 2.06 -4.79 -11.14
CA THR A 95 1.99 -5.80 -12.19
C THR A 95 0.60 -6.44 -12.22
N SER A 96 0.24 -7.01 -13.36
CA SER A 96 -0.99 -7.77 -13.56
C SER A 96 -0.66 -9.20 -13.97
N ALA A 97 -1.48 -10.14 -13.54
CA ALA A 97 -1.46 -11.51 -14.03
C ALA A 97 -2.81 -11.81 -14.67
N THR A 98 -2.78 -12.68 -15.68
CA THR A 98 -3.96 -13.05 -16.45
C THR A 98 -4.11 -14.56 -16.42
N ALA A 99 -5.34 -15.03 -16.21
CA ALA A 99 -5.70 -16.43 -16.34
C ALA A 99 -6.92 -16.56 -17.25
N LEU A 100 -7.00 -17.65 -18.01
CA LEU A 100 -8.17 -17.97 -18.83
C LEU A 100 -9.03 -19.01 -18.13
N VAL A 101 -10.35 -18.77 -18.09
CA VAL A 101 -11.33 -19.65 -17.47
C VAL A 101 -12.46 -19.95 -18.45
N GLU A 102 -12.69 -21.22 -18.73
CA GLU A 102 -13.83 -21.71 -19.51
C GLU A 102 -15.03 -21.96 -18.58
N LYS A 103 -16.16 -21.31 -18.88
CA LYS A 103 -17.45 -21.55 -18.23
C LYS A 103 -18.54 -21.72 -19.30
N ASN A 104 -19.21 -22.87 -19.30
CA ASN A 104 -20.31 -23.19 -20.22
C ASN A 104 -19.95 -23.07 -21.72
N GLY A 105 -18.70 -23.33 -22.10
CA GLY A 105 -18.23 -23.23 -23.48
C GLY A 105 -17.90 -21.80 -23.94
N THR A 106 -17.85 -20.84 -23.02
CA THR A 106 -17.32 -19.49 -23.26
C THR A 106 -16.05 -19.32 -22.44
N VAL A 107 -15.01 -18.75 -23.05
CA VAL A 107 -13.75 -18.45 -22.36
C VAL A 107 -13.74 -17.01 -21.88
N TYR A 108 -13.30 -16.83 -20.64
CA TYR A 108 -13.18 -15.55 -19.98
C TYR A 108 -11.74 -15.33 -19.53
N SER A 109 -11.24 -14.11 -19.69
CA SER A 109 -10.00 -13.66 -19.09
C SER A 109 -10.28 -13.07 -17.70
N ILE A 110 -9.57 -13.58 -16.71
CA ILE A 110 -9.47 -13.00 -15.38
C ILE A 110 -8.14 -12.27 -15.31
N ILE A 111 -8.20 -10.96 -15.08
CA ILE A 111 -7.04 -10.12 -14.84
C ILE A 111 -7.00 -9.77 -13.37
N THR A 112 -5.98 -10.23 -12.66
CA THR A 112 -5.68 -9.81 -11.30
C THR A 112 -4.60 -8.72 -11.34
N ALA A 113 -4.77 -7.67 -10.56
CA ALA A 113 -3.79 -6.59 -10.46
C ALA A 113 -3.56 -6.19 -9.00
N SER A 114 -2.29 -6.05 -8.64
CA SER A 114 -1.91 -5.39 -7.40
C SER A 114 -1.52 -3.93 -7.71
N ARG A 115 -1.93 -3.00 -6.85
CA ARG A 115 -1.52 -1.59 -6.91
C ARG A 115 -0.85 -1.13 -5.62
N CYS A 116 -0.06 -2.01 -5.00
CA CYS A 116 0.44 -1.77 -3.65
C CYS A 116 1.95 -1.57 -3.57
N LYS A 117 2.59 -1.00 -4.60
CA LYS A 117 4.03 -0.66 -4.55
C LYS A 117 4.34 0.45 -3.53
N THR A 118 3.40 1.36 -3.32
CA THR A 118 3.57 2.53 -2.45
C THR A 118 3.12 2.28 -1.01
N CYS A 119 2.33 1.24 -0.74
CA CYS A 119 1.81 0.94 0.60
C CYS A 119 2.94 0.72 1.61
N GLY A 120 3.89 -0.18 1.30
CA GLY A 120 5.03 -0.45 2.17
C GLY A 120 5.98 0.73 2.31
N PHE A 121 6.08 1.59 1.30
CA PHE A 121 6.91 2.80 1.35
C PHE A 121 6.27 3.89 2.22
N VAL A 122 4.95 4.10 2.10
CA VAL A 122 4.18 5.04 2.92
C VAL A 122 4.19 4.61 4.39
N ASP A 123 4.04 3.32 4.67
CA ASP A 123 4.17 2.77 6.03
C ASP A 123 5.57 3.00 6.60
N THR A 124 6.61 2.72 5.80
CA THR A 124 8.01 2.93 6.22
C THR A 124 8.29 4.41 6.50
N LEU A 125 7.78 5.32 5.66
CA LEU A 125 7.91 6.77 5.87
C LEU A 125 7.11 7.25 7.07
N GLY A 126 5.89 6.74 7.28
CA GLY A 126 5.05 7.06 8.43
C GLY A 126 5.70 6.64 9.75
N ILE A 127 6.21 5.41 9.82
CA ILE A 127 6.96 4.89 10.98
C ILE A 127 8.23 5.72 11.20
N GLY A 128 8.99 6.00 10.14
CA GLY A 128 10.21 6.80 10.20
C GLY A 128 9.95 8.23 10.72
N ALA A 129 8.92 8.89 10.19
CA ALA A 129 8.50 10.23 10.62
C ALA A 129 8.00 10.23 12.07
N GLY A 130 7.26 9.20 12.49
CA GLY A 130 6.81 9.03 13.87
C GLY A 130 7.98 8.90 14.84
N LEU A 131 8.96 8.04 14.53
CA LEU A 131 10.17 7.86 15.34
C LEU A 131 11.00 9.14 15.43
N ALA A 132 11.19 9.83 14.31
CA ALA A 132 11.88 11.13 14.28
C ALA A 132 11.14 12.16 15.16
N GLY A 133 9.80 12.19 15.10
CA GLY A 133 8.96 13.02 15.95
C GLY A 133 9.17 12.76 17.44
N ILE A 134 9.16 11.48 17.85
CA ILE A 134 9.42 11.07 19.24
C ILE A 134 10.79 11.55 19.72
N ILE A 135 11.84 11.36 18.91
CA ILE A 135 13.20 11.79 19.27
C ILE A 135 13.28 13.30 19.45
N LEU A 136 12.63 14.07 18.57
CA LEU A 136 12.58 15.52 18.63
C LEU A 136 11.82 16.02 19.87
N LEU A 137 10.70 15.38 20.21
CA LEU A 137 9.96 15.68 21.44
C LEU A 137 10.80 15.42 22.69
N LEU A 138 11.43 14.24 22.78
CA LEU A 138 12.27 13.88 23.93
C LEU A 138 13.46 14.85 24.08
N ARG A 139 14.10 15.24 22.98
CA ARG A 139 15.20 16.23 23.01
C ARG A 139 14.72 17.62 23.37
N GLY A 140 13.57 18.05 22.83
CA GLY A 140 12.98 19.36 23.14
C GLY A 140 12.57 19.48 24.60
N VAL A 141 11.87 18.47 25.14
CA VAL A 141 11.47 18.41 26.55
C VAL A 141 12.70 18.33 27.46
N SER A 142 13.71 17.53 27.11
CA SER A 142 14.94 17.44 27.91
C SER A 142 15.67 18.78 27.98
N ARG A 143 15.76 19.55 26.88
CA ARG A 143 16.34 20.91 26.90
C ARG A 143 15.54 21.88 27.75
N LEU A 144 14.21 21.84 27.66
CA LEU A 144 13.34 22.67 28.49
C LEU A 144 13.47 22.34 29.98
N MET A 145 13.62 21.06 30.35
CA MET A 145 13.78 20.64 31.75
C MET A 145 15.18 20.90 32.32
N HIS A 146 16.23 20.84 31.49
CA HIS A 146 17.61 21.06 31.94
C HIS A 146 18.06 22.53 31.86
N GLY A 147 17.12 23.46 31.68
CA GLY A 147 17.42 24.89 31.60
C GLY A 147 18.10 25.20 30.27
N GLU A 148 17.30 25.38 29.24
CA GLU A 148 17.75 26.07 28.05
C GLU A 148 18.14 27.48 28.49
N THR A 149 19.43 27.79 28.50
CA THR A 149 19.94 29.13 28.71
C THR A 149 19.27 30.01 27.67
N ASP A 150 18.30 30.79 28.15
CA ASP A 150 17.52 31.73 27.38
C ASP A 150 18.51 32.69 26.71
N VAL A 151 18.79 32.50 25.42
CA VAL A 151 19.51 33.49 24.61
C VAL A 151 18.52 34.59 24.24
N THR A 152 17.91 35.17 25.27
CA THR A 152 17.01 36.32 25.19
C THR A 152 17.28 37.32 26.33
N GLU A 153 18.52 37.35 26.83
CA GLU A 153 19.09 38.49 27.54
C GLU A 153 20.22 39.09 26.67
N ASP A 154 19.84 40.00 25.78
CA ASP A 154 20.60 41.20 25.41
C ASP A 154 19.63 42.23 24.79
#